data_AF-A0A539D432-F1
#
_entry.id   AF-A0A539D432-F1
#
_cell.length_a   1.000
_cell.length_b   1.000
_cell.length_c   1.000
_cell.angle_alpha   90.00
_cell.angle_beta   90.00
_cell.angle_gamma   90.00
#
_symmetry.space_group_name_H-M   'P 1'
#
loop_
_entity.id
_entity.type
_entity.pdbx_description
1 polymer ?
#
loop_
_entity_poly.entity_id
_entity_poly.type
_entity_poly.pdbx_seq_one_letter_code
_entity_poly.pdbx_strand_id
1 'polypeptide(L)'
;MMYGNNKYRPRSAASIVDEMEFLVKDWGFRSIYFDDDTFNIGRDRMMAIAAELQRRRLKVPWAAMCRADLMDRELLENLKRSGLAAVKYGIESADQQIVSDCGKALIIEKAIENCRITQ
;
A
#
# COMPACT_ATOMS: atom_id res chain seq x y z
N MET A 1 10.14 -22.44 5.80
CA MET A 1 9.02 -21.77 5.08
C MET A 1 9.11 -20.28 5.40
N MET A 2 9.18 -19.38 4.41
CA MET A 2 9.31 -17.93 4.62
C MET A 2 8.17 -17.32 5.47
N TYR A 3 7.02 -17.97 5.48
CA TYR A 3 5.81 -17.53 6.17
C TYR A 3 5.46 -18.59 7.23
N GLY A 4 5.99 -18.43 8.45
CA GLY A 4 5.91 -19.45 9.49
C GLY A 4 4.52 -19.59 10.11
N ASN A 5 3.91 -18.49 10.54
CA ASN A 5 2.56 -18.43 11.11
C ASN A 5 1.78 -17.28 10.43
N ASN A 6 0.49 -17.46 10.14
CA ASN A 6 -0.39 -16.48 9.49
C ASN A 6 -0.69 -15.24 10.37
N LYS A 7 0.26 -14.82 11.21
CA LYS A 7 0.18 -13.62 12.02
C LYS A 7 0.71 -12.44 11.23
N TYR A 8 -0.13 -11.41 11.10
CA TYR A 8 0.30 -10.13 10.57
C TYR A 8 1.28 -9.47 11.56
N ARG A 9 2.43 -9.01 11.05
CA ARG A 9 3.52 -8.41 11.84
C ARG A 9 3.88 -7.04 11.26
N PRO A 10 3.08 -6.00 11.55
CA PRO A 10 3.35 -4.67 11.01
C PRO A 10 4.61 -4.07 11.62
N ARG A 11 5.39 -3.39 10.79
CA ARG A 11 6.44 -2.47 11.24
C ARG A 11 5.87 -1.09 11.51
N SER A 12 6.50 -0.35 12.42
CA SER A 12 6.17 1.04 12.67
C SER A 12 6.51 1.92 11.46
N ALA A 13 5.81 3.04 11.32
CA ALA A 13 6.06 4.01 10.25
C ALA A 13 7.52 4.50 10.28
N ALA A 14 8.06 4.82 11.45
CA ALA A 14 9.45 5.22 11.61
C ALA A 14 10.42 4.16 11.09
N SER A 15 10.25 2.90 11.50
CA SER A 15 11.13 1.80 11.07
C SER A 15 11.09 1.56 9.56
N ILE A 16 9.92 1.73 8.91
CA ILE A 16 9.80 1.60 7.45
C ILE A 16 10.53 2.76 6.77
N VAL A 17 10.28 3.99 7.22
CA VAL A 17 10.85 5.18 6.58
C VAL A 17 12.36 5.31 6.84
N ASP A 18 12.86 4.84 7.98
CA ASP A 18 14.31 4.72 8.25
C ASP A 18 15.00 3.86 7.16
N GLU A 19 14.41 2.72 6.82
CA GLU A 19 14.95 1.83 5.79
C GLU A 19 14.84 2.45 4.39
N MET A 20 13.71 3.08 4.07
CA MET A 20 13.57 3.80 2.81
C MET A 20 14.62 4.91 2.68
N GLU A 21 14.85 5.67 3.74
CA GLU A 21 15.82 6.76 3.77
C GLU A 21 17.25 6.25 3.59
N PHE A 22 17.61 5.15 4.28
CA PHE A 22 18.91 4.48 4.11
C PHE A 22 19.14 4.00 2.67
N LEU A 23 18.15 3.34 2.07
CA LEU A 23 18.25 2.86 0.68
C LEU A 23 18.41 4.04 -0.31
N VAL A 24 17.68 5.14 -0.09
CA VAL A 24 17.73 6.29 -1.00
C VAL A 24 19.01 7.10 -0.82
N LYS A 25 19.41 7.41 0.41
CA LYS A 25 20.53 8.33 0.70
C LYS A 25 21.88 7.65 0.61
N ASP A 26 22.01 6.46 1.19
CA ASP A 26 23.30 5.76 1.31
C ASP A 26 23.58 4.91 0.06
N TRP A 27 22.54 4.37 -0.57
CA TRP A 27 22.67 3.45 -1.72
C TRP A 27 22.17 4.03 -3.05
N GLY A 28 21.56 5.22 -3.04
CA GLY A 28 21.13 5.90 -4.26
C GLY A 28 19.95 5.26 -4.98
N PHE A 29 19.13 4.45 -4.30
CA PHE A 29 17.92 3.88 -4.88
C PHE A 29 16.96 4.99 -5.32
N ARG A 30 16.37 4.83 -6.52
CA ARG A 30 15.48 5.82 -7.12
C ARG A 30 14.01 5.45 -7.09
N SER A 31 13.68 4.24 -6.65
CA SER A 31 12.31 3.78 -6.42
C SER A 31 12.31 2.64 -5.41
N ILE A 32 11.15 2.44 -4.77
CA ILE A 32 10.95 1.38 -3.76
C ILE A 32 9.67 0.61 -4.11
N TYR A 33 9.72 -0.71 -4.03
CA TYR A 33 8.53 -1.55 -4.13
C TYR A 33 8.38 -2.37 -2.85
N PHE A 34 7.22 -2.26 -2.21
CA PHE A 34 6.89 -3.07 -1.04
C PHE A 34 6.29 -4.40 -1.49
N ASP A 35 6.97 -5.49 -1.09
CA ASP A 35 6.61 -6.86 -1.46
C ASP A 35 5.70 -7.56 -0.42
N ASP A 36 4.99 -6.77 0.38
CA ASP A 36 3.98 -7.29 1.31
C ASP A 36 2.77 -7.84 0.51
N ASP A 37 2.21 -8.99 0.91
CA ASP A 37 1.00 -9.56 0.29
C ASP A 37 -0.17 -8.57 0.26
N THR A 38 -0.29 -7.74 1.29
CA THR A 38 -1.23 -6.62 1.36
C THR A 38 -0.62 -5.52 2.23
N PHE A 39 -0.04 -4.51 1.59
CA PHE A 39 0.68 -3.45 2.28
C PHE A 39 -0.25 -2.51 3.07
N ASN A 40 -1.46 -2.26 2.54
CA ASN A 40 -2.39 -1.25 3.04
C ASN A 40 -3.34 -1.73 4.15
N ILE A 41 -2.91 -2.68 4.98
CA ILE A 41 -3.67 -3.10 6.16
C ILE A 41 -3.56 -2.00 7.23
N GLY A 42 -4.73 -1.49 7.63
CA GLY A 42 -4.89 -0.49 8.70
C GLY A 42 -4.73 0.95 8.20
N ARG A 43 -5.84 1.69 8.15
CA ARG A 43 -5.88 3.09 7.69
C ARG A 43 -4.91 3.99 8.45
N ASP A 44 -4.93 3.95 9.77
CA ASP A 44 -4.09 4.81 10.62
C ASP A 44 -2.61 4.52 10.44
N ARG A 45 -2.24 3.26 10.20
CA ARG A 45 -0.87 2.87 9.88
C ARG A 45 -0.43 3.51 8.57
N MET A 46 -1.27 3.46 7.54
CA MET A 46 -0.96 4.06 6.24
C MET A 46 -0.86 5.58 6.31
N MET A 47 -1.74 6.23 7.09
CA MET A 47 -1.65 7.66 7.38
C MET A 47 -0.35 8.01 8.11
N ALA A 48 0.06 7.20 9.09
CA ALA A 48 1.31 7.40 9.82
C ALA A 48 2.55 7.27 8.90
N ILE A 49 2.55 6.29 7.99
CA ILE A 49 3.63 6.13 6.99
C ILE A 49 3.68 7.36 6.06
N ALA A 50 2.53 7.79 5.52
CA ALA A 50 2.45 8.95 4.65
C ALA A 50 2.91 10.23 5.37
N ALA A 51 2.52 10.42 6.63
CA ALA A 51 2.93 11.56 7.44
C ALA A 51 4.44 11.55 7.71
N GLU A 52 5.01 10.39 8.04
CA GLU A 52 6.44 10.26 8.32
C GLU A 52 7.31 10.52 7.09
N LEU A 53 6.91 10.02 5.92
CA LEU A 53 7.57 10.33 4.64
C LEU A 53 7.57 11.83 4.32
N GLN A 54 6.41 12.48 4.50
CA GLN A 54 6.26 13.92 4.28
C GLN A 54 7.08 14.73 5.30
N ARG A 55 7.08 14.33 6.58
CA ARG A 55 7.85 14.97 7.65
C ARG A 55 9.34 14.97 7.35
N ARG A 56 9.89 13.86 6.84
CA ARG A 56 11.30 13.75 6.43
C ARG A 56 11.60 14.35 5.07
N ARG A 57 10.56 14.74 4.32
CA ARG A 57 10.65 15.20 2.93
C ARG A 57 11.39 14.18 2.05
N LEU A 58 11.21 12.89 2.33
CA LEU A 58 11.84 11.81 1.56
C LEU A 58 11.11 11.68 0.22
N LYS A 59 11.74 12.18 -0.85
CA LYS A 59 11.17 12.18 -2.20
C LYS A 59 11.67 10.96 -2.97
N VAL A 60 10.97 9.84 -2.83
CA VAL A 60 11.21 8.64 -3.62
C VAL A 60 9.87 8.07 -4.10
N PRO A 61 9.70 7.78 -5.40
CA PRO A 61 8.57 7.03 -5.90
C PRO A 61 8.50 5.66 -5.25
N TRP A 62 7.34 5.30 -4.69
CA TRP A 62 7.13 3.97 -4.14
C TRP A 62 5.84 3.35 -4.65
N ALA A 63 5.79 2.04 -4.66
CA ALA A 63 4.65 1.25 -5.10
C ALA A 63 4.47 0.03 -4.20
N ALA A 64 3.25 -0.51 -4.17
CA ALA A 64 2.92 -1.65 -3.34
C ALA A 64 1.73 -2.46 -3.90
N MET A 65 1.65 -3.71 -3.45
CA MET A 65 0.46 -4.55 -3.57
C MET A 65 -0.53 -4.15 -2.47
N CYS A 66 -1.73 -3.70 -2.88
CA CYS A 66 -2.78 -3.28 -1.98
C CYS A 66 -4.10 -4.00 -2.28
N ARG A 67 -4.96 -4.05 -1.28
CA ARG A 67 -6.38 -4.34 -1.46
C ARG A 67 -7.13 -3.08 -1.89
N ALA A 68 -8.02 -3.25 -2.87
CA ALA A 68 -8.77 -2.13 -3.44
C ALA A 68 -9.89 -1.60 -2.53
N ASP A 69 -10.27 -2.29 -1.45
CA ASP A 69 -11.35 -1.92 -0.54
C ASP A 69 -10.88 -1.32 0.80
N LEU A 70 -9.57 -1.30 1.06
CA LEU A 70 -9.00 -0.80 2.33
C LEU A 70 -8.57 0.67 2.28
N MET A 71 -8.96 1.41 1.25
CA MET A 71 -8.60 2.82 1.09
C MET A 71 -9.81 3.68 0.77
N ASP A 72 -9.67 4.96 1.08
CA ASP A 72 -10.59 6.02 0.73
C ASP A 72 -9.83 7.14 0.00
N ARG A 73 -10.58 8.13 -0.49
CA ARG A 73 -10.00 9.28 -1.22
C ARG A 73 -8.96 10.04 -0.41
N GLU A 74 -9.25 10.32 0.86
CA GLU A 74 -8.36 11.10 1.73
C GLU A 74 -7.03 10.38 1.94
N LEU A 75 -7.08 9.08 2.20
CA LEU A 75 -5.89 8.26 2.35
C LEU A 75 -5.08 8.22 1.05
N LEU A 76 -5.72 7.97 -0.10
CA LEU A 76 -5.04 7.92 -1.39
C LEU A 76 -4.36 9.25 -1.74
N GLU A 77 -5.00 10.39 -1.46
CA GLU A 77 -4.41 11.71 -1.67
C GLU A 77 -3.19 11.95 -0.77
N ASN A 78 -3.24 11.52 0.50
CA ASN A 78 -2.10 11.58 1.40
C ASN A 78 -0.94 10.69 0.93
N LEU A 79 -1.24 9.46 0.50
CA LEU A 79 -0.22 8.54 0.01
C LEU A 79 0.43 9.08 -1.28
N LYS A 80 -0.36 9.65 -2.20
CA LYS A 80 0.14 10.30 -3.41
C LYS A 80 1.10 11.45 -3.07
N ARG A 81 0.73 12.32 -2.12
CA ARG A 81 1.62 13.41 -1.63
C ARG A 81 2.91 12.87 -1.01
N SER A 82 2.87 11.69 -0.41
CA SER A 82 4.04 11.02 0.18
C SER A 82 4.93 10.28 -0.83
N GLY A 83 4.58 10.26 -2.12
CA GLY A 83 5.38 9.62 -3.17
C GLY A 83 4.84 8.30 -3.71
N LEU A 84 3.61 7.89 -3.35
CA LEU A 84 2.97 6.71 -3.94
C LEU A 84 2.78 6.95 -5.44
N ALA A 85 3.48 6.18 -6.26
CA ALA A 85 3.53 6.35 -7.71
C ALA A 85 2.68 5.31 -8.45
N ALA A 86 2.51 4.11 -7.87
CA ALA A 86 1.68 3.07 -8.45
C ALA A 86 1.10 2.16 -7.35
N VAL A 87 -0.10 1.65 -7.60
CA VAL A 87 -0.75 0.64 -6.77
C VAL A 87 -1.07 -0.55 -7.63
N LYS A 88 -0.65 -1.74 -7.20
CA LYS A 88 -1.16 -2.99 -7.75
C LYS A 88 -2.38 -3.37 -6.93
N TYR A 89 -3.52 -3.62 -7.56
CA TYR A 89 -4.72 -4.14 -6.91
C TYR A 89 -4.97 -5.60 -7.28
N GLY A 90 -5.17 -6.44 -6.29
CA GLY A 90 -5.66 -7.80 -6.52
C GLY A 90 -7.17 -7.69 -6.67
N ILE A 91 -7.69 -7.80 -7.89
CA ILE A 91 -9.14 -7.80 -8.17
C ILE A 91 -9.65 -9.22 -8.44
N GLU A 92 -8.82 -10.05 -9.09
CA GLU A 92 -9.10 -11.44 -9.53
C GLU A 92 -10.18 -11.57 -10.60
N SER A 93 -11.35 -10.95 -10.44
CA SER A 93 -12.44 -10.97 -11.41
C SER A 93 -13.30 -9.70 -11.30
N ALA A 94 -13.99 -9.33 -12.38
CA ALA A 94 -15.02 -8.29 -12.35
C ALA A 94 -16.40 -8.83 -11.94
N ASP A 95 -16.54 -10.15 -11.81
CA ASP A 95 -17.76 -10.83 -11.38
C ASP A 95 -17.74 -11.04 -9.85
N GLN A 96 -18.74 -10.50 -9.16
CA GLN A 96 -18.83 -10.56 -7.70
C GLN A 96 -18.94 -12.00 -7.18
N GLN A 97 -19.60 -12.91 -7.91
CA GLN A 97 -19.70 -14.30 -7.52
C GLN A 97 -18.33 -14.98 -7.59
N ILE A 98 -17.60 -14.80 -8.69
CA ILE A 98 -16.25 -15.37 -8.87
C ILE A 98 -15.30 -14.87 -7.77
N VAL A 99 -15.31 -13.57 -7.47
CA VAL A 99 -14.48 -13.00 -6.40
C VAL A 99 -14.84 -13.58 -5.02
N SER A 100 -16.13 -13.77 -4.75
CA SER A 100 -16.61 -14.37 -3.50
C SER A 100 -16.19 -15.85 -3.39
N ASP A 101 -16.29 -16.61 -4.48
CA ASP A 101 -15.90 -18.01 -4.57
C ASP A 101 -14.38 -18.21 -4.40
N CYS A 102 -13.58 -17.20 -4.76
CA CYS A 102 -12.14 -17.15 -4.45
C CYS A 102 -11.84 -16.89 -2.97
N GLY A 103 -12.85 -16.85 -2.10
CA GLY A 103 -12.69 -16.59 -0.66
C GLY A 103 -12.35 -15.13 -0.34
N LYS A 104 -12.59 -14.22 -1.29
CA LYS A 104 -12.24 -12.80 -1.16
C LYS A 104 -13.50 -11.98 -0.92
N ALA A 105 -13.61 -11.43 0.29
CA ALA A 105 -14.68 -10.49 0.64
C ALA A 105 -14.39 -9.08 0.07
N LEU A 106 -14.19 -8.97 -1.25
CA LEU A 106 -14.00 -7.71 -1.96
C LEU A 106 -15.32 -7.32 -2.64
N ILE A 107 -15.76 -6.08 -2.46
CA ILE A 107 -16.92 -5.52 -3.15
C ILE A 107 -16.44 -4.87 -4.45
N ILE A 108 -16.91 -5.35 -5.59
CA ILE A 108 -16.45 -4.91 -6.92
C ILE A 108 -16.70 -3.42 -7.14
N GLU A 109 -17.85 -2.90 -6.74
CA GLU A 109 -18.19 -1.48 -6.92
C GLU A 109 -17.20 -0.58 -6.18
N LYS A 110 -16.80 -0.97 -4.97
CA LYS A 110 -15.82 -0.24 -4.17
C LYS A 110 -14.43 -0.29 -4.79
N ALA A 111 -14.06 -1.45 -5.31
CA ALA A 111 -12.80 -1.62 -6.01
C ALA A 111 -12.73 -0.72 -7.26
N ILE A 112 -13.82 -0.68 -8.05
CA ILE A 112 -13.92 0.17 -9.24
C ILE A 112 -13.81 1.65 -8.86
N GLU A 113 -14.49 2.10 -7.80
CA GLU A 113 -14.40 3.47 -7.29
C GLU A 113 -12.94 3.84 -7.01
N ASN A 114 -12.24 3.01 -6.23
CA ASN A 114 -10.85 3.28 -5.84
C ASN A 114 -9.88 3.19 -7.02
N CYS A 115 -10.10 2.27 -7.97
CA CYS A 115 -9.34 2.22 -9.21
C CYS A 115 -9.43 3.53 -10.00
N ARG A 116 -10.61 4.17 -10.05
CA ARG A 116 -10.79 5.48 -10.72
C ARG A 116 -10.06 6.61 -10.02
N ILE A 117 -9.94 6.56 -8.68
CA ILE A 117 -9.21 7.58 -7.91
C ILE A 117 -7.69 7.49 -8.19
N THR A 118 -7.19 6.28 -8.46
CA THR A 118 -5.76 6.01 -8.69
C THR A 118 -5.31 6.11 -10.15
N GLN A 119 -6.21 6.45 -11.08
CA GLN A 119 -5.83 6.83 -12.45
C GLN A 119 -5.27 8.26 -12.47
#